data_AF-A0A8S3JZT6-F1
#
_entry.id   AF-A0A8S3JZT6-F1
#
_cell.length_a   1.000
_cell.length_b   1.000
_cell.length_c   1.000
_cell.angle_alpha   90.00
_cell.angle_beta   90.00
_cell.angle_gamma   90.00
#
_symmetry.space_group_name_H-M   'P 1'
#
loop_
_entity.id
_entity.type
_entity.pdbx_description
1 polymer ?
#
loop_
_entity_poly.entity_id
_entity_poly.type
_entity_poly.pdbx_seq_one_letter_code
_entity_poly.pdbx_strand_id
1 'polypeptide(L)'
;QQEIAIQKDHKSIYDKVGHHLNEHYFVPMTATILKQYSNQLLHDLNRSYFSPLSYNDQTLALKQAKKVVSIQRKIKKHHLILRVTDKGYNFYIGTEKEFDKKAQNFFHDTNAFIELKENPFNKIQVNVIHLLNQIRAKNFIFQWQCNKMMPNRIKCQLAHLYFNPKTHKV
;
A
#
# COMPACT_ATOMS: atom_id res chain seq x y z
N GLN A 1 -20.27 17.09 4.28
CA GLN A 1 -19.45 15.86 4.14
C GLN A 1 -20.07 14.86 3.17
N GLN A 2 -21.36 14.51 3.31
CA GLN A 2 -22.04 13.60 2.38
C GLN A 2 -22.13 14.12 0.94
N GLU A 3 -22.39 15.42 0.73
CA GLU A 3 -22.40 16.03 -0.62
C GLU A 3 -21.04 15.89 -1.34
N ILE A 4 -19.94 16.06 -0.61
CA ILE A 4 -18.58 15.89 -1.14
C ILE A 4 -18.35 14.42 -1.56
N ALA A 5 -18.85 13.47 -0.78
CA ALA A 5 -18.77 12.05 -1.10
C ALA A 5 -19.60 11.71 -2.35
N ILE A 6 -20.84 12.19 -2.43
CA ILE A 6 -21.73 12.01 -3.58
C ILE A 6 -21.08 12.54 -4.86
N GLN A 7 -20.51 13.76 -4.83
CA GLN A 7 -19.83 14.34 -6.00
C GLN A 7 -18.61 13.52 -6.42
N LYS A 8 -17.82 13.04 -5.46
CA LYS A 8 -16.64 12.22 -5.74
C LYS A 8 -17.01 10.87 -6.36
N ASP A 9 -17.99 10.19 -5.79
CA ASP A 9 -18.46 8.89 -6.27
C ASP A 9 -19.15 9.04 -7.63
N HIS A 10 -20.00 10.05 -7.79
CA HIS A 10 -20.64 10.38 -9.07
C HIS A 10 -19.60 10.56 -10.16
N LYS A 11 -18.62 11.43 -9.95
CA LYS A 11 -17.54 11.65 -10.92
C LYS A 11 -16.77 10.37 -11.20
N SER A 12 -16.37 9.63 -10.16
CA SER A 12 -15.59 8.40 -10.36
C SER A 12 -16.34 7.34 -11.15
N ILE A 13 -17.65 7.19 -10.94
CA ILE A 13 -18.45 6.18 -11.63
C ILE A 13 -18.75 6.66 -13.05
N TYR A 14 -19.16 7.93 -13.21
CA TYR A 14 -19.44 8.54 -14.49
C TYR A 14 -18.24 8.46 -15.44
N ASP A 15 -17.06 8.84 -14.97
CA ASP A 15 -15.84 8.83 -15.77
C ASP A 15 -15.50 7.39 -16.20
N LYS A 16 -15.58 6.40 -15.30
CA LYS A 16 -15.29 4.99 -15.63
C LYS A 16 -16.24 4.43 -16.68
N VAL A 17 -17.54 4.67 -16.53
CA VAL A 17 -18.54 4.18 -17.48
C VAL A 17 -18.42 4.92 -18.82
N GLY A 18 -18.25 6.25 -18.78
CA GLY A 18 -18.05 7.07 -19.97
C GLY A 18 -16.82 6.65 -20.77
N HIS A 19 -15.68 6.47 -20.10
CA HIS A 19 -14.46 5.97 -20.74
C HIS A 19 -14.64 4.59 -21.35
N HIS A 20 -15.25 3.64 -20.62
CA HIS A 20 -15.52 2.31 -21.14
C HIS A 20 -16.42 2.34 -22.40
N LEU A 21 -17.49 3.15 -22.38
CA LEU A 21 -18.39 3.28 -23.52
C LEU A 21 -17.74 3.98 -24.72
N ASN A 22 -16.88 4.96 -24.47
CA ASN A 22 -16.13 5.63 -25.53
C ASN A 22 -15.08 4.70 -26.17
N GLU A 23 -14.33 3.96 -25.35
CA GLU A 23 -13.24 3.09 -25.82
C GLU A 23 -13.75 1.84 -26.55
N HIS A 24 -14.83 1.21 -26.06
CA HIS A 24 -15.29 -0.08 -26.59
C HIS A 24 -16.49 0.04 -27.54
N TYR A 25 -17.28 1.09 -27.42
CA TYR A 25 -18.54 1.26 -28.15
C TYR A 25 -18.61 2.58 -28.93
N PHE A 26 -17.53 3.36 -28.95
CA PHE A 26 -17.40 4.63 -29.66
C PHE A 26 -18.50 5.65 -29.33
N VAL A 27 -19.06 5.58 -28.13
CA VAL A 27 -20.07 6.54 -27.66
C VAL A 27 -19.34 7.83 -27.25
N PRO A 28 -19.58 8.97 -27.91
CA PRO A 28 -18.91 10.22 -27.55
C PRO A 28 -19.28 10.66 -26.13
N MET A 29 -18.33 11.24 -25.38
CA MET A 29 -18.58 11.77 -24.03
C MET A 29 -19.64 12.89 -23.99
N THR A 30 -19.96 13.47 -25.15
CA THR A 30 -21.01 14.48 -25.34
C THR A 30 -22.38 13.90 -25.67
N ALA A 31 -22.50 12.57 -25.81
CA ALA A 31 -23.76 11.93 -26.18
C ALA A 31 -24.86 12.19 -25.15
N THR A 32 -26.07 12.46 -25.63
CA THR A 32 -27.23 12.75 -24.77
C THR A 32 -27.52 11.63 -23.77
N ILE A 33 -27.26 10.37 -24.15
CA ILE A 33 -27.42 9.20 -23.28
C ILE A 33 -26.51 9.24 -22.05
N LEU A 34 -25.28 9.74 -22.18
CA LEU A 34 -24.36 9.90 -21.05
C LEU A 34 -24.82 11.02 -20.11
N LYS A 35 -25.38 12.11 -20.65
CA LYS A 35 -25.98 13.16 -19.84
C LYS A 35 -27.18 12.65 -19.04
N GLN A 36 -28.05 11.86 -19.66
CA GLN A 36 -29.18 11.21 -18.98
C GLN A 36 -28.69 10.25 -17.88
N TYR A 37 -27.71 9.41 -18.20
CA TYR A 37 -27.07 8.51 -17.24
C TYR A 37 -26.47 9.28 -16.05
N SER A 38 -25.76 10.39 -16.31
CA SER A 38 -25.17 11.23 -15.26
C SER A 38 -26.21 11.76 -14.28
N ASN A 39 -27.34 12.25 -14.80
CA ASN A 39 -28.44 12.75 -13.97
C ASN A 39 -29.09 11.63 -13.15
N GLN A 40 -29.31 10.46 -13.77
CA GLN A 40 -29.91 9.31 -13.10
C GLN A 40 -28.99 8.77 -12.00
N LEU A 41 -27.70 8.63 -12.29
CA LEU A 41 -26.69 8.25 -11.30
C LEU A 41 -26.68 9.21 -10.12
N LEU A 42 -26.74 10.52 -10.37
CA LEU A 42 -26.77 11.52 -9.30
C LEU A 42 -28.05 11.38 -8.45
N HIS A 43 -29.20 11.14 -9.09
CA HIS A 43 -30.46 10.89 -8.39
C HIS A 43 -30.37 9.63 -7.51
N ASP A 44 -29.85 8.53 -8.05
CA ASP A 44 -29.73 7.25 -7.34
C ASP A 44 -28.72 7.33 -6.18
N LEU A 45 -27.61 8.05 -6.37
CA LEU A 45 -26.64 8.30 -5.29
C LEU A 45 -27.26 9.15 -4.19
N ASN A 46 -27.93 10.26 -4.53
CA ASN A 46 -28.63 11.07 -3.52
C ASN A 46 -29.64 10.22 -2.77
N ARG A 47 -30.48 9.46 -3.48
CA ARG A 47 -31.43 8.56 -2.84
C ARG A 47 -30.72 7.59 -1.92
N SER A 48 -29.64 6.95 -2.34
CA SER A 48 -28.92 5.95 -1.55
C SER A 48 -28.28 6.53 -0.29
N TYR A 49 -27.66 7.71 -0.40
CA TYR A 49 -26.98 8.37 0.72
C TYR A 49 -27.94 8.96 1.74
N PHE A 50 -29.12 9.42 1.31
CA PHE A 50 -30.12 10.02 2.19
C PHE A 50 -31.24 9.06 2.60
N SER A 51 -31.34 7.87 1.99
CA SER A 51 -32.30 6.85 2.42
C SER A 51 -31.86 6.26 3.75
N PRO A 52 -32.70 6.30 4.79
CA PRO A 52 -32.35 5.67 6.06
C PRO A 52 -32.19 4.16 5.86
N LEU A 53 -31.14 3.60 6.45
CA LEU A 53 -30.94 2.15 6.50
C LEU A 53 -32.17 1.49 7.14
N SER A 54 -32.55 0.31 6.64
CA SER A 54 -33.63 -0.45 7.27
C SER A 54 -33.25 -0.81 8.72
N TYR A 55 -34.24 -0.98 9.59
CA TYR A 55 -33.99 -1.38 10.98
C TYR A 55 -33.16 -2.68 11.09
N ASN A 56 -33.37 -3.62 10.16
CA ASN A 56 -32.62 -4.86 10.08
C ASN A 56 -31.15 -4.61 9.72
N ASP A 57 -30.89 -3.73 8.75
CA ASP A 57 -29.52 -3.38 8.33
C ASP A 57 -28.79 -2.63 9.44
N GLN A 58 -29.46 -1.70 10.12
CA GLN A 58 -28.91 -1.02 11.29
C GLN A 58 -28.52 -2.01 12.39
N THR A 59 -29.41 -2.96 12.68
CA THR A 59 -29.16 -4.01 13.69
C THR A 59 -27.98 -4.90 13.28
N LEU A 60 -27.89 -5.29 12.01
CA LEU A 60 -26.81 -6.09 11.47
C LEU A 60 -25.48 -5.33 11.54
N ALA A 61 -25.45 -4.07 11.11
CA ALA A 61 -24.29 -3.20 11.15
C ALA A 61 -23.78 -3.02 12.59
N LEU A 62 -24.67 -2.78 13.56
CA LEU A 62 -24.30 -2.70 14.97
C LEU A 62 -23.72 -4.02 15.51
N LYS A 63 -24.31 -5.17 15.14
CA LYS A 63 -23.77 -6.48 15.52
C LYS A 63 -22.38 -6.71 14.94
N GLN A 64 -22.17 -6.35 13.67
CA GLN A 64 -20.86 -6.46 13.01
C GLN A 64 -19.83 -5.53 13.65
N ALA A 65 -20.18 -4.27 13.92
CA ALA A 65 -19.32 -3.32 14.60
C ALA A 65 -18.87 -3.83 15.99
N LYS A 66 -19.81 -4.39 16.78
CA LYS A 66 -19.49 -5.01 18.08
C LYS A 66 -18.51 -6.19 17.93
N LYS A 67 -18.67 -7.02 16.89
CA LYS A 67 -17.73 -8.12 16.60
C LYS A 67 -16.34 -7.58 16.26
N VAL A 68 -16.25 -6.57 15.39
CA VAL A 68 -14.97 -5.94 15.01
C VAL A 68 -14.24 -5.38 16.23
N VAL A 69 -14.95 -4.64 17.08
CA VAL A 69 -14.38 -4.09 18.32
C VAL A 69 -13.87 -5.22 19.25
N SER A 70 -14.63 -6.31 19.37
CA SER A 70 -14.22 -7.47 20.16
C SER A 70 -12.94 -8.13 19.61
N ILE A 71 -12.85 -8.28 18.28
CA ILE A 71 -11.65 -8.80 17.61
C ILE A 71 -10.45 -7.89 17.87
N GLN A 72 -10.60 -6.58 17.68
CA GLN A 72 -9.53 -5.61 17.92
C GLN A 72 -9.03 -5.65 19.38
N ARG A 73 -9.95 -5.76 20.35
CA ARG A 73 -9.59 -5.91 21.77
C ARG A 73 -8.79 -7.19 22.02
N LYS A 74 -9.20 -8.32 21.43
CA LYS A 74 -8.46 -9.59 21.55
C LYS A 74 -7.07 -9.49 20.95
N ILE A 75 -6.95 -8.92 19.74
CA ILE A 75 -5.67 -8.69 19.06
C ILE A 75 -4.74 -7.88 19.96
N LYS A 76 -5.23 -6.75 20.51
CA LYS A 76 -4.43 -5.89 21.38
C LYS A 76 -4.05 -6.57 22.69
N LYS A 77 -5.00 -7.25 23.35
CA LYS A 77 -4.79 -7.94 24.64
C LYS A 77 -3.73 -9.04 24.54
N HIS A 78 -3.70 -9.75 23.42
CA HIS A 78 -2.83 -10.91 23.23
C HIS A 78 -1.62 -10.62 22.33
N HIS A 79 -1.37 -9.34 21.98
CA HIS A 79 -0.28 -8.93 21.08
C HIS A 79 -0.23 -9.75 19.79
N LEU A 80 -1.41 -10.01 19.22
CA LEU A 80 -1.54 -10.77 17.98
C LEU A 80 -1.30 -9.86 16.78
N ILE A 81 -0.80 -10.45 15.70
CA ILE A 81 -0.59 -9.83 14.41
C ILE A 81 -1.46 -10.59 13.40
N LEU A 82 -2.25 -9.83 12.63
CA LEU A 82 -3.08 -10.32 11.55
C LEU A 82 -2.37 -10.01 10.22
N ARG A 83 -2.06 -11.03 9.41
CA ARG A 83 -1.47 -10.87 8.08
C ARG A 83 -2.31 -11.55 7.01
N VAL A 84 -2.42 -10.93 5.85
CA VAL A 84 -3.02 -11.53 4.65
C VAL A 84 -2.01 -12.48 4.03
N THR A 85 -2.44 -13.67 3.61
CA THR A 85 -1.58 -14.61 2.89
C THR A 85 -1.70 -14.41 1.38
N ASP A 86 -0.59 -14.42 0.64
CA ASP A 86 -0.62 -14.15 -0.81
C ASP A 86 -1.26 -15.26 -1.66
N LYS A 87 -1.41 -16.49 -1.14
CA LYS A 87 -1.85 -17.69 -1.90
C LYS A 87 -3.23 -18.23 -1.57
N GLY A 88 -4.04 -17.44 -0.91
CA GLY A 88 -5.43 -17.75 -0.59
C GLY A 88 -5.91 -16.58 0.22
N TYR A 89 -7.17 -16.17 0.04
CA TYR A 89 -7.78 -15.06 0.76
C TYR A 89 -7.98 -15.35 2.26
N ASN A 90 -7.02 -16.05 2.87
CA ASN A 90 -6.95 -16.44 4.26
C ASN A 90 -6.10 -15.42 5.02
N PHE A 91 -6.44 -15.28 6.29
CA PHE A 91 -5.67 -14.49 7.23
C PHE A 91 -4.90 -15.44 8.15
N TYR A 92 -3.63 -15.13 8.38
CA TYR A 92 -2.85 -15.76 9.42
C TYR A 92 -2.86 -14.86 10.67
N ILE A 93 -3.14 -15.46 11.82
CA ILE A 93 -3.15 -14.80 13.13
C ILE A 93 -2.10 -15.49 13.98
N GLY A 94 -1.13 -14.73 14.48
CA GLY A 94 -0.09 -15.24 15.36
C GLY A 94 0.57 -14.13 16.16
N THR A 95 1.39 -14.50 17.13
CA THR A 95 2.24 -13.58 17.89
C THR A 95 3.52 -13.25 17.12
N GLU A 96 4.18 -12.16 17.48
CA GLU A 96 5.50 -11.79 16.92
C GLU A 96 6.52 -12.94 17.01
N LYS A 97 6.57 -13.63 18.16
CA LYS A 97 7.46 -14.78 18.37
C LYS A 97 7.17 -15.96 17.43
N GLU A 98 5.90 -16.20 17.10
CA GLU A 98 5.53 -17.25 16.13
C GLU A 98 5.99 -16.89 14.73
N PHE A 99 5.89 -15.61 14.34
CA PHE A 99 6.43 -15.14 13.07
C PHE A 99 7.95 -15.24 13.02
N ASP A 100 8.65 -14.85 14.09
CA ASP A 100 10.11 -14.95 14.14
C ASP A 100 10.58 -16.41 14.04
N LYS A 101 9.91 -17.30 14.77
CA LYS A 101 10.20 -18.74 14.70
C LYS A 101 9.94 -19.29 13.31
N LYS A 102 8.86 -18.88 12.66
CA LYS A 102 8.55 -19.31 11.29
C LYS A 102 9.57 -18.75 10.28
N ALA A 103 10.06 -17.54 10.50
CA ALA A 103 11.16 -16.96 9.73
C ALA A 103 12.43 -17.79 9.86
N GLN A 104 12.82 -18.11 11.10
CA GLN A 104 13.98 -18.94 11.41
C GLN A 104 13.87 -20.34 10.81
N ASN A 105 12.71 -20.98 10.91
CA ASN A 105 12.47 -22.28 10.29
C ASN A 105 12.61 -22.20 8.77
N PHE A 106 12.00 -21.19 8.14
CA PHE A 106 12.13 -20.99 6.70
C PHE A 106 13.59 -20.76 6.28
N PHE A 107 14.36 -20.01 7.08
CA PHE A 107 15.79 -19.80 6.85
C PHE A 107 16.57 -21.11 6.93
N HIS A 108 16.30 -21.93 7.94
CA HIS A 108 16.93 -23.23 8.12
C HIS A 108 16.59 -24.21 6.99
N ASP A 109 15.31 -24.32 6.63
CA ASP A 109 14.82 -25.32 5.68
C ASP A 109 15.26 -25.03 4.24
N THR A 110 15.43 -23.75 3.89
CA THR A 110 15.67 -23.36 2.49
C THR A 110 17.12 -23.07 2.16
N ASN A 111 18.00 -22.86 3.16
CA ASN A 111 19.34 -22.32 2.98
C ASN A 111 19.38 -21.10 2.03
N ALA A 112 18.26 -20.39 1.87
CA ALA A 112 18.09 -19.41 0.80
C ALA A 112 18.77 -18.06 1.11
N PHE A 113 19.46 -17.97 2.25
CA PHE A 113 20.05 -16.74 2.75
C PHE A 113 21.44 -17.05 3.30
N ILE A 114 22.38 -16.16 2.98
CA ILE A 114 23.74 -16.19 3.50
C ILE A 114 23.88 -14.97 4.39
N GLU A 115 24.21 -15.17 5.66
CA GLU A 115 24.60 -14.08 6.53
C GLU A 115 25.93 -13.50 6.07
N LEU A 116 25.93 -12.21 5.74
CA LEU A 116 27.15 -11.52 5.35
C LEU A 116 27.88 -11.06 6.61
N LYS A 117 29.17 -11.41 6.71
CA LYS A 117 30.04 -10.96 7.82
C LYS A 117 30.18 -9.45 7.91
N GLU A 118 30.05 -8.76 6.77
CA GLU A 118 30.16 -7.31 6.66
C GLU A 118 29.12 -6.78 5.68
N ASN A 119 28.63 -5.55 5.90
CA ASN A 119 27.72 -4.89 4.99
C ASN A 119 28.47 -4.44 3.72
N PRO A 120 28.19 -5.03 2.53
CA PRO A 120 28.92 -4.70 1.31
C PRO A 120 28.66 -3.25 0.86
N PHE A 121 27.59 -2.62 1.35
CA PHE A 121 27.30 -1.20 1.11
C PHE A 121 28.37 -0.27 1.65
N ASN A 122 29.00 -0.62 2.78
CA ASN A 122 29.96 0.25 3.44
C ASN A 122 31.15 0.55 2.52
N LYS A 123 31.67 -0.49 1.85
CA LYS A 123 32.77 -0.34 0.89
C LYS A 123 32.37 0.50 -0.31
N ILE A 124 31.17 0.27 -0.86
CA ILE A 124 30.64 1.05 -2.00
C ILE A 124 30.47 2.52 -1.60
N GLN A 125 29.92 2.78 -0.42
CA GLN A 125 29.71 4.13 0.08
C GLN A 125 31.02 4.88 0.29
N VAL A 126 32.05 4.23 0.86
CA VAL A 126 33.40 4.81 0.99
C VAL A 126 33.98 5.16 -0.38
N ASN A 127 33.86 4.27 -1.35
CA ASN A 127 34.37 4.50 -2.71
C ASN A 127 33.67 5.68 -3.39
N VAL A 128 32.35 5.81 -3.24
CA VAL A 128 31.57 6.93 -3.79
C VAL A 128 31.98 8.26 -3.17
N ILE A 129 32.14 8.30 -1.84
CA ILE A 129 32.60 9.51 -1.13
C ILE A 129 34.01 9.89 -1.60
N HIS A 130 34.91 8.91 -1.72
CA HIS A 130 36.27 9.14 -2.19
C HIS A 130 36.28 9.72 -3.62
N LEU A 131 35.51 9.13 -4.53
CA LEU A 131 35.36 9.60 -5.91
C LEU A 131 34.83 11.04 -5.96
N LEU A 132 33.76 11.35 -5.22
CA LEU A 132 33.19 12.70 -5.18
C LEU A 132 34.20 13.74 -4.68
N ASN A 133 34.98 13.40 -3.65
CA ASN A 133 36.05 14.27 -3.14
C ASN A 133 37.14 14.50 -4.17
N GLN A 134 37.57 13.47 -4.90
CA GLN A 134 38.58 13.59 -5.96
C GLN A 134 38.09 14.47 -7.13
N ILE A 135 36.85 14.26 -7.58
CA ILE A 135 36.24 15.06 -8.65
C ILE A 135 36.10 16.52 -8.22
N ARG A 136 35.71 16.76 -6.96
CA ARG A 136 35.62 18.11 -6.39
C ARG A 136 36.98 18.80 -6.29
N ALA A 137 38.01 18.09 -5.83
CA ALA A 137 39.38 18.62 -5.72
C ALA A 137 39.96 19.05 -7.07
N LYS A 138 39.54 18.38 -8.15
CA LYS A 138 39.91 18.74 -9.53
C LYS A 138 39.01 19.80 -10.17
N ASN A 139 38.09 20.40 -9.40
CA ASN A 139 37.12 21.42 -9.85
C ASN A 139 36.20 20.98 -11.02
N PHE A 140 35.97 19.68 -11.20
CA PHE A 140 35.02 19.18 -12.21
C PHE A 140 33.55 19.37 -11.80
N ILE A 141 33.28 19.56 -10.50
CA ILE A 141 31.94 19.83 -9.97
C ILE A 141 31.98 20.98 -8.96
N PHE A 142 30.87 21.70 -8.87
CA PHE A 142 30.67 22.75 -7.87
C PHE A 142 30.37 22.17 -6.48
N GLN A 143 30.61 22.95 -5.43
CA GLN A 143 30.38 22.53 -4.04
C GLN A 143 28.93 22.08 -3.81
N TRP A 144 27.96 22.81 -4.34
CA TRP A 144 26.55 22.47 -4.17
C TRP A 144 26.18 21.15 -4.85
N GLN A 145 26.81 20.81 -5.99
CA GLN A 145 26.62 19.54 -6.68
C GLN A 145 27.20 18.39 -5.85
N CYS A 146 28.41 18.57 -5.32
CA CYS A 146 29.05 17.61 -4.43
C CYS A 146 28.19 17.35 -3.17
N ASN A 147 27.70 18.40 -2.53
CA ASN A 147 26.83 18.29 -1.34
C ASN A 147 25.52 17.56 -1.66
N LYS A 148 24.93 17.78 -2.85
CA LYS A 148 23.69 17.12 -3.27
C LYS A 148 23.89 15.63 -3.60
N MET A 149 25.06 15.26 -4.14
CA MET A 149 25.40 13.88 -4.49
C MET A 149 25.99 13.06 -3.33
N MET A 150 26.43 13.72 -2.25
CA MET A 150 27.06 13.07 -1.11
C MET A 150 26.08 12.08 -0.44
N PRO A 151 26.40 10.78 -0.36
CA PRO A 151 25.51 9.82 0.28
C PRO A 151 25.39 10.10 1.77
N ASN A 152 24.17 10.14 2.28
CA ASN A 152 23.93 10.27 3.71
C ASN A 152 24.22 8.93 4.40
N ARG A 153 25.28 8.85 5.20
CA ARG A 153 25.72 7.62 5.87
C ARG A 153 24.66 6.96 6.76
N ILE A 154 23.74 7.74 7.29
CA ILE A 154 22.68 7.27 8.20
C ILE A 154 21.44 6.82 7.42
N LYS A 155 21.14 7.51 6.31
CA LYS A 155 19.91 7.28 5.52
C LYS A 155 20.12 6.36 4.32
N CYS A 156 21.32 6.27 3.79
CA CYS A 156 21.63 5.40 2.66
C CYS A 156 21.80 3.97 3.17
N GLN A 157 20.99 3.08 2.61
CA GLN A 157 21.04 1.65 2.84
C GLN A 157 21.05 0.97 1.47
N LEU A 158 21.53 -0.27 1.39
CA LEU A 158 21.27 -1.09 0.21
C LEU A 158 19.76 -1.11 -0.03
N ALA A 159 19.35 -0.78 -1.25
CA ALA A 159 17.96 -0.92 -1.67
C ALA A 159 17.59 -2.39 -1.48
N HIS A 160 16.81 -2.66 -0.42
CA HIS A 160 16.30 -3.97 0.01
C HIS A 160 17.26 -5.14 -0.21
N LEU A 161 17.77 -5.69 0.90
CA LEU A 161 18.38 -7.03 0.94
C LEU A 161 17.74 -7.92 -0.13
N TYR A 162 18.57 -8.42 -1.05
CA TYR A 162 18.19 -9.53 -1.91
C TYR A 162 17.63 -10.59 -0.97
N PHE A 163 16.33 -10.85 -1.11
CA PHE A 163 15.52 -11.72 -0.26
C PHE A 163 15.23 -11.15 1.15
N ASN A 164 14.30 -10.21 1.28
CA ASN A 164 13.31 -10.43 2.34
C ASN A 164 12.41 -11.55 1.82
N PRO A 165 12.22 -12.68 2.53
CA PRO A 165 11.22 -13.64 2.12
C PRO A 165 9.91 -12.87 1.97
N LYS A 166 9.23 -13.05 0.83
CA LYS A 166 7.91 -12.46 0.64
C LYS A 166 7.10 -12.75 1.90
N THR A 167 6.32 -11.79 2.39
CA THR A 167 5.69 -11.87 3.72
C THR A 167 4.82 -13.12 3.93
N HIS A 168 4.43 -13.82 2.86
CA HIS A 168 3.72 -15.10 2.90
C HIS A 168 4.60 -16.36 3.03
N LYS A 169 5.92 -16.25 2.81
CA LYS A 169 6.90 -17.33 3.00
C LYS A 169 7.37 -17.43 4.46
N VAL A 170 7.13 -16.37 5.24
CA VAL A 170 7.35 -16.28 6.70
C VAL A 170 6.03 -16.15 7.43
#